data_AF-A0A257LJZ0-F1
#
_entry.id   AF-A0A257LJZ0-F1
#
_cell.length_a   1.000
_cell.length_b   1.000
_cell.length_c   1.000
_cell.angle_alpha   90.00
_cell.angle_beta   90.00
_cell.angle_gamma   90.00
#
_symmetry.space_group_name_H-M   'P 1'
#
loop_
_entity.id
_entity.type
_entity.pdbx_description
1 polymer ?
#
loop_
_entity_poly.entity_id
_entity_poly.type
_entity_poly.pdbx_seq_one_letter_code
_entity_poly.pdbx_strand_id
1 'polypeptide(L)'
;MPSTIVILGTGGTIAGTASNPLDNVGYSAAQRSVADLVAAVPALAGQPLVQVQVAQLDSKDMDHATWATLAHAVQQKLAAPEVAGVV
;
A
#
# COMPACT_ATOMS: atom_id res chain seq x y z
N MET A 1 6.45 11.00 -21.51
CA MET A 1 6.35 9.56 -21.19
C MET A 1 5.83 9.47 -19.76
N PRO A 2 4.79 8.68 -19.47
CA PRO A 2 4.40 8.41 -18.09
C PRO A 2 5.58 7.77 -17.36
N SER A 3 5.86 8.23 -16.15
CA SER A 3 6.99 7.75 -15.34
C SER A 3 6.62 7.50 -13.88
N THR A 4 5.42 7.89 -13.45
CA THR A 4 5.03 7.83 -12.04
C THR A 4 4.38 6.48 -11.71
N ILE A 5 4.82 5.84 -10.64
CA ILE A 5 4.14 4.67 -10.07
C ILE A 5 3.36 5.10 -8.83
N VAL A 6 2.10 4.68 -8.75
CA VAL A 6 1.26 4.92 -7.57
C VAL A 6 1.26 3.65 -6.71
N ILE A 7 1.55 3.77 -5.42
CA ILE A 7 1.49 2.67 -4.46
C ILE A 7 0.25 2.87 -3.59
N LEU A 8 -0.71 1.94 -3.68
CA LEU A 8 -1.95 1.96 -2.90
C LEU A 8 -1.84 1.05 -1.68
N GLY A 9 -1.73 1.64 -0.50
CA GLY A 9 -1.70 0.90 0.76
C GLY A 9 -3.08 0.44 1.21
N THR A 10 -3.22 -0.85 1.52
CA THR A 10 -4.45 -1.43 2.09
C THR A 10 -4.24 -2.07 3.47
N GLY A 11 -2.99 -2.33 3.86
CA GLY A 11 -2.62 -2.97 5.12
C GLY A 11 -1.99 -4.34 4.92
N GLY A 12 -2.56 -5.37 5.55
CA GLY A 12 -2.06 -6.74 5.53
C GLY A 12 -0.78 -6.96 6.34
N THR A 13 -0.22 -8.17 6.21
CA THR A 13 0.99 -8.61 6.93
C THR A 13 2.23 -7.80 6.61
N ILE A 14 2.37 -7.31 5.37
CA ILE A 14 3.52 -6.48 4.95
C ILE A 14 3.61 -5.18 5.77
N ALA A 15 2.46 -4.64 6.12
CA ALA A 15 2.31 -3.48 7.00
C ALA A 15 2.28 -3.88 8.49
N GLY A 16 2.47 -5.15 8.81
CA GLY A 16 2.37 -5.65 10.18
C GLY A 16 3.58 -5.33 11.04
N THR A 17 3.40 -5.45 12.34
CA THR A 17 4.49 -5.41 13.33
C THR A 17 4.40 -6.63 14.24
N ALA A 18 5.56 -7.08 14.70
CA ALA A 18 5.68 -8.14 15.70
C ALA A 18 6.65 -7.67 16.78
N SER A 19 6.41 -8.09 18.02
CA SER A 19 7.32 -7.82 19.15
C SER A 19 8.64 -8.57 19.01
N ASN A 20 8.65 -9.69 18.28
CA ASN A 20 9.85 -10.47 17.93
C ASN A 20 9.93 -10.62 16.40
N PRO A 21 11.06 -10.25 15.76
CA PRO A 21 11.26 -10.42 14.31
C PRO A 21 11.14 -11.86 13.79
N LEU A 22 11.28 -12.86 14.66
CA LEU A 22 11.14 -14.28 14.33
C LEU A 22 9.72 -14.82 14.52
N ASP A 23 8.80 -14.01 15.05
CA ASP A 23 7.42 -14.42 15.27
C ASP A 23 6.59 -14.25 13.98
N ASN A 24 6.35 -15.37 13.32
CA ASN A 24 5.58 -15.43 12.07
C ASN A 24 4.07 -15.57 12.31
N VAL A 25 3.61 -15.64 13.56
CA VAL A 25 2.20 -15.89 13.91
C VAL A 25 1.64 -14.76 14.79
N GLY A 26 2.37 -14.33 15.81
CA GLY A 26 1.99 -13.28 16.76
C GLY A 26 2.22 -11.85 16.25
N TYR A 27 2.06 -11.62 14.95
CA TYR A 27 2.10 -10.27 14.38
C TYR A 27 0.72 -9.61 14.43
N SER A 28 0.70 -8.28 14.50
CA SER A 28 -0.49 -7.48 14.25
C SER A 28 -0.42 -6.96 12.82
N ALA A 29 -1.40 -7.30 11.97
CA ALA A 29 -1.48 -6.84 10.59
C ALA A 29 -1.78 -5.33 10.51
N ALA A 30 -1.41 -4.68 9.40
CA ALA A 30 -1.82 -3.30 9.09
C ALA A 30 -1.50 -2.27 10.17
N GLN A 31 -0.28 -2.27 10.69
CA GLN A 31 0.16 -1.32 11.72
C GLN A 31 0.98 -0.16 11.15
N ARG A 32 1.61 -0.34 9.97
CA ARG A 32 2.45 0.65 9.28
C ARG A 32 1.73 1.25 8.10
N SER A 33 1.90 2.54 7.86
CA SER A 33 1.35 3.17 6.65
C SER A 33 2.15 2.76 5.39
N VAL A 34 1.57 2.97 4.21
CA VAL A 34 2.28 2.81 2.94
C VAL A 34 3.52 3.71 2.86
N ALA A 35 3.47 4.89 3.48
CA ALA A 35 4.61 5.78 3.53
C ALA A 35 5.76 5.23 4.37
N ASP A 36 5.45 4.63 5.52
CA ASP A 36 6.45 3.97 6.36
C ASP A 36 7.06 2.74 5.68
N LEU A 37 6.30 2.05 4.83
CA LEU A 37 6.79 0.92 4.05
C LEU A 37 7.75 1.38 2.95
N VAL A 38 7.38 2.42 2.19
CA VAL A 38 8.24 2.95 1.13
C VAL A 38 9.52 3.56 1.72
N ALA A 39 9.40 4.30 2.82
CA ALA A 39 10.56 4.89 3.50
C ALA A 39 11.54 3.84 4.03
N ALA A 40 11.06 2.63 4.35
CA ALA A 40 11.91 1.52 4.81
C ALA A 40 12.67 0.80 3.69
N VAL A 41 12.49 1.19 2.42
CA VAL A 41 13.21 0.63 1.27
C VAL A 41 14.06 1.73 0.63
N PRO A 42 15.34 1.89 1.02
CA PRO A 42 16.20 2.97 0.53
C PRO A 42 16.34 3.03 -1.00
N ALA A 43 16.22 1.88 -1.69
CA ALA A 43 16.28 1.82 -3.14
C ALA A 43 15.14 2.55 -3.85
N LEU A 44 14.02 2.81 -3.15
CA LEU A 44 12.89 3.58 -3.67
C LEU A 44 13.04 5.10 -3.46
N ALA A 45 14.06 5.55 -2.72
CA ALA A 45 14.28 6.97 -2.48
C ALA A 45 14.58 7.70 -3.80
N GLY A 46 13.90 8.83 -4.02
CA GLY A 46 14.05 9.66 -5.23
C GLY A 46 13.36 9.11 -6.48
N GLN A 47 12.72 7.94 -6.41
CA GLN A 47 11.89 7.44 -7.51
C GLN A 47 10.58 8.25 -7.62
N PRO A 48 10.01 8.40 -8.83
CA PRO A 48 8.74 9.09 -9.03
C PRO A 48 7.56 8.24 -8.52
N LEU A 49 7.39 8.22 -7.19
CA LEU A 49 6.36 7.45 -6.50
C LEU A 49 5.32 8.36 -5.88
N VAL A 50 4.05 7.98 -6.01
CA VAL A 50 2.93 8.57 -5.28
C VAL A 50 2.38 7.51 -4.34
N GLN A 51 2.29 7.82 -3.06
CA GLN A 51 1.82 6.90 -2.03
C GLN A 51 0.42 7.31 -1.60
N VAL A 52 -0.52 6.37 -1.57
CA VAL A 52 -1.90 6.65 -1.13
C VAL A 52 -2.35 5.54 -0.20
N GLN A 53 -2.74 5.90 1.02
CA GLN A 53 -3.39 4.95 1.93
C GLN A 53 -4.88 4.86 1.57
N VAL A 54 -5.34 3.69 1.16
CA VAL A 54 -6.73 3.42 0.79
C VAL A 54 -7.49 2.75 1.93
N ALA A 55 -6.82 1.82 2.62
CA ALA A 55 -7.35 1.13 3.79
C ALA A 55 -6.21 0.78 4.76
N GLN A 56 -6.53 0.37 5.98
CA GLN A 56 -5.53 -0.04 6.98
C GLN A 56 -6.07 -1.23 7.79
N LEU A 57 -6.13 -2.40 7.16
CA LEU A 57 -6.76 -3.59 7.76
C LEU A 57 -6.03 -4.89 7.42
N ASP A 58 -6.34 -5.95 8.16
CA ASP A 58 -5.96 -7.32 7.81
C ASP A 58 -6.74 -7.77 6.56
N SER A 59 -6.10 -8.46 5.62
CA SER A 59 -6.69 -8.80 4.33
C SER A 59 -7.94 -9.68 4.45
N LYS A 60 -8.03 -10.49 5.50
CA LYS A 60 -9.22 -11.31 5.80
C LYS A 60 -10.46 -10.48 6.13
N ASP A 61 -10.28 -9.21 6.50
CA ASP A 61 -11.36 -8.28 6.89
C ASP A 61 -11.72 -7.31 5.74
N MET A 62 -11.20 -7.53 4.51
CA MET A 62 -11.60 -6.76 3.32
C MET A 62 -13.05 -7.05 2.93
N ASP A 63 -13.95 -6.13 3.26
CA ASP A 63 -15.35 -6.19 2.86
C ASP A 63 -15.61 -5.62 1.45
N HIS A 64 -16.84 -5.78 0.96
CA HIS A 64 -17.22 -5.29 -0.37
C HIS A 64 -17.07 -3.77 -0.53
N ALA A 65 -17.33 -2.99 0.53
CA ALA A 65 -17.19 -1.53 0.48
C ALA A 65 -15.73 -1.11 0.34
N THR A 66 -14.82 -1.79 1.02
CA THR A 66 -13.38 -1.56 0.92
C THR A 66 -12.86 -1.96 -0.45
N TRP A 67 -13.29 -3.12 -0.97
CA TRP A 67 -12.96 -3.53 -2.34
C TRP A 67 -13.44 -2.52 -3.38
N ALA A 68 -14.66 -2.01 -3.25
CA ALA A 68 -15.18 -0.97 -4.13
C ALA A 68 -14.34 0.32 -4.03
N THR A 69 -13.95 0.72 -2.83
CA THR A 69 -13.09 1.90 -2.61
C THR A 69 -11.73 1.74 -3.29
N LEU A 70 -11.11 0.57 -3.17
CA LEU A 70 -9.85 0.25 -3.86
C LEU A 70 -10.01 0.29 -5.38
N ALA A 71 -11.07 -0.30 -5.93
CA ALA A 71 -11.32 -0.30 -7.36
C ALA A 71 -11.48 1.13 -7.93
N HIS A 72 -12.22 2.00 -7.22
CA HIS A 72 -12.35 3.41 -7.61
C HIS A 72 -11.01 4.13 -7.53
N ALA A 73 -10.22 3.93 -6.48
CA ALA A 73 -8.90 4.54 -6.34
C ALA A 73 -7.95 4.13 -7.48
N VAL A 74 -7.93 2.84 -7.85
CA VAL A 74 -7.16 2.34 -8.99
C VAL A 74 -7.60 3.02 -10.29
N GLN A 75 -8.90 3.05 -10.58
CA GLN A 75 -9.43 3.68 -11.79
C GLN A 75 -9.09 5.17 -11.87
N GLN A 76 -9.29 5.90 -10.76
CA GLN A 76 -8.99 7.33 -10.68
C GLN A 76 -7.51 7.62 -10.95
N LYS A 77 -6.60 6.79 -10.43
CA LYS A 77 -5.15 6.99 -10.62
C LYS A 77 -4.70 6.62 -12.02
N LEU A 78 -5.22 5.55 -12.59
CA LEU A 78 -4.89 5.15 -13.97
C LEU A 78 -5.48 6.07 -15.04
N ALA A 79 -6.46 6.91 -14.69
CA ALA A 79 -6.97 7.94 -15.60
C ALA A 79 -6.00 9.12 -15.82
N ALA A 80 -5.00 9.29 -14.95
CA ALA A 80 -4.02 10.36 -15.05
C ALA A 80 -2.89 9.99 -16.03
N PRO A 81 -2.63 10.80 -17.08
CA PRO A 81 -1.70 10.44 -18.17
C PRO A 81 -0.23 10.33 -17.76
N GLU A 82 0.16 10.88 -16.60
CA GLU A 82 1.50 10.78 -16.04
C GLU A 82 1.76 9.49 -15.25
N VAL A 83 0.69 8.77 -14.88
CA VAL A 83 0.76 7.52 -14.12
C VAL A 83 1.07 6.37 -15.08
N ALA A 84 2.21 5.73 -14.87
CA ALA A 84 2.67 4.57 -15.62
C ALA A 84 2.07 3.26 -15.08
N GLY A 85 1.68 3.22 -13.80
CA GLY A 85 1.12 2.02 -13.19
C GLY A 85 0.74 2.21 -11.72
N VAL A 86 0.06 1.20 -11.19
CA VAL A 86 -0.35 1.11 -9.79
C VAL A 86 0.21 -0.20 -9.21
N VAL A 87 0.73 -0.13 -7.98
CA VAL A 87 1.14 -1.25 -7.13
C VAL A 87 0.25 -1.31 -5.90
#